data_AF-A0A484C6S5-F1
#
_entry.id   AF-A0A484C6S5-F1
#
_cell.length_a   1.000
_cell.length_b   1.000
_cell.length_c   1.000
_cell.angle_alpha   90.00
_cell.angle_beta   90.00
_cell.angle_gamma   90.00
#
_symmetry.space_group_name_H-M   'P 1'
#
loop_
_entity.id
_entity.type
_entity.pdbx_description
1 polymer ?
#
loop_
_entity_poly.entity_id
_entity_poly.type
_entity_poly.pdbx_seq_one_letter_code
_entity_poly.pdbx_strand_id
1 'polypeptide(L)'
;MAMRKGLTSKASNKLVITSVAFQDHITRSLLHQNFSLSDPLMRYKIQAPRKRVDERGLQTQDQQEEREYVLDSAPRPLTLAQKLGLVASPAGRLREDEWTRVKARSIQQGDSAQPCAICREEFCLQPQVLLSCSHVFHRACLKAFERFSGRKCCPMCRKEQYETRVIHDAARLFRHQCAIRIQACWRGYVARRSYRKLRKSICPKDKQLRRKFFEAKLQELNDSFVRYCHTDTEAFLSDINRSLSSSRTSVSAAGESTSLNLRRVTGIEYRARLSREMSGTALFA
;
A
#
# COMPACT_ATOMS: atom_id res chain seq x y z
N MET A 1 -15.99 3.88 -95.87
CA MET A 1 -16.73 4.21 -94.64
C MET A 1 -16.15 3.42 -93.48
N ALA A 2 -15.44 4.05 -92.56
CA ALA A 2 -14.87 3.39 -91.38
C ALA A 2 -15.63 3.85 -90.14
N MET A 3 -16.54 3.01 -89.62
CA MET A 3 -17.20 3.25 -88.35
C MET A 3 -16.25 2.98 -87.19
N ARG A 4 -15.76 4.04 -86.55
CA ARG A 4 -15.12 3.98 -85.22
C ARG A 4 -16.21 3.74 -84.17
N LYS A 5 -16.49 2.47 -83.85
CA LYS A 5 -17.44 2.08 -82.80
C LYS A 5 -16.79 2.20 -81.40
N GLY A 6 -17.23 3.22 -80.63
CA GLY A 6 -17.86 2.99 -79.32
C GLY A 6 -17.06 2.53 -78.09
N LEU A 7 -15.76 2.79 -77.95
CA LEU A 7 -14.98 2.35 -76.76
C LEU A 7 -14.72 3.43 -75.69
N THR A 8 -15.15 4.68 -75.87
CA THR A 8 -14.65 5.82 -75.07
C THR A 8 -15.49 6.19 -73.83
N SER A 9 -16.78 5.84 -73.77
CA SER A 9 -17.67 6.34 -72.70
C SER A 9 -17.37 5.75 -71.31
N LYS A 10 -17.07 4.45 -71.23
CA LYS A 10 -16.76 3.76 -69.96
C LYS A 10 -15.43 4.23 -69.36
N ALA A 11 -14.42 4.48 -70.19
CA ALA A 11 -13.13 5.02 -69.77
C ALA A 11 -13.25 6.47 -69.30
N SER A 12 -14.03 7.29 -70.01
CA SER A 12 -14.33 8.68 -69.63
C SER A 12 -15.05 8.75 -68.28
N ASN A 13 -16.07 7.92 -68.06
CA ASN A 13 -16.79 7.86 -66.78
C ASN A 13 -15.89 7.45 -65.60
N LYS A 14 -14.97 6.50 -65.81
CA LYS A 14 -13.99 6.12 -64.78
C LYS A 14 -13.07 7.28 -64.43
N LEU A 15 -12.61 8.04 -65.44
CA LEU A 15 -11.74 9.20 -65.28
C LEU A 15 -12.45 10.35 -64.53
N VAL A 16 -13.73 10.57 -64.81
CA VAL A 16 -14.57 11.54 -64.08
C VAL A 16 -14.72 11.13 -62.62
N ILE A 17 -15.04 9.86 -62.34
CA ILE A 17 -15.19 9.35 -60.96
C ILE A 17 -13.87 9.47 -60.17
N THR A 18 -12.73 9.13 -60.78
CA THR A 18 -11.43 9.28 -60.12
C THR A 18 -11.11 10.76 -59.85
N SER A 19 -11.42 11.65 -60.78
CA SER A 19 -11.17 13.10 -60.64
C SER A 19 -12.00 13.70 -59.51
N VAL A 20 -13.29 13.36 -59.45
CA VAL A 20 -14.20 13.77 -58.36
C VAL A 20 -13.74 13.22 -57.02
N ALA A 21 -13.28 11.97 -56.98
CA ALA A 21 -12.75 11.36 -55.76
C ALA A 21 -11.50 12.09 -55.24
N PHE A 22 -10.58 12.47 -56.12
CA PHE A 22 -9.41 13.29 -55.74
C PHE A 22 -9.79 14.70 -55.29
N GLN A 23 -10.75 15.33 -55.96
CA GLN A 23 -11.23 16.66 -55.56
C GLN A 23 -11.88 16.65 -54.17
N ASP A 24 -12.72 15.66 -53.86
CA ASP A 24 -13.26 15.42 -52.51
C ASP A 24 -12.13 15.24 -51.48
N HIS A 25 -11.13 14.42 -51.82
CA HIS A 25 -9.99 14.14 -50.95
C HIS A 25 -9.17 15.40 -50.64
N ILE A 26 -8.80 16.17 -51.65
CA ILE A 26 -8.02 17.41 -51.52
C ILE A 26 -8.80 18.43 -50.67
N THR A 27 -10.10 18.61 -50.96
CA THR A 27 -10.98 19.54 -50.25
C THR A 27 -11.12 19.18 -48.77
N ARG A 28 -11.28 17.88 -48.45
CA ARG A 28 -11.48 17.42 -47.06
C ARG A 28 -10.17 17.24 -46.29
N SER A 29 -9.06 16.97 -46.97
CA SER A 29 -7.74 16.78 -46.37
C SER A 29 -7.02 18.12 -46.13
N LEU A 30 -6.90 18.96 -47.16
CA LEU A 30 -6.04 20.16 -47.11
C LEU A 30 -6.77 21.40 -46.56
N LEU A 31 -8.00 21.66 -46.99
CA LEU A 31 -8.72 22.87 -46.55
C LEU A 31 -9.14 22.78 -45.07
N HIS A 32 -9.33 21.59 -44.52
CA HIS A 32 -9.67 21.42 -43.10
C HIS A 32 -8.45 21.21 -42.19
N GLN A 33 -7.26 20.93 -42.73
CA GLN A 33 -6.01 20.92 -41.94
C GLN A 33 -5.57 22.35 -41.60
N ASN A 34 -5.74 23.30 -42.54
CA ASN A 34 -5.28 24.68 -42.36
C ASN A 34 -6.23 25.56 -41.52
N PHE A 35 -7.50 25.16 -41.34
CA PHE A 35 -8.48 25.92 -40.54
C PHE A 35 -8.66 25.44 -39.10
N SER A 36 -8.01 24.34 -38.68
CA SER A 36 -8.09 23.85 -37.29
C SER A 36 -7.05 24.49 -36.35
N LEU A 37 -6.52 25.67 -36.70
CA LEU A 37 -5.57 26.47 -35.90
C LEU A 37 -6.18 27.74 -35.30
N SER A 38 -7.49 27.73 -35.07
CA SER A 38 -8.13 28.69 -34.16
C SER A 38 -9.34 28.01 -33.55
N ASP A 39 -9.27 27.73 -32.26
CA ASP A 39 -10.43 27.42 -31.43
C ASP A 39 -10.78 28.73 -30.68
N PRO A 40 -11.71 29.56 -31.18
CA PRO A 40 -12.16 30.73 -30.47
C PRO A 40 -13.18 30.30 -29.41
N LEU A 41 -12.83 30.57 -28.16
CA LEU A 41 -13.72 30.68 -27.00
C LEU A 41 -14.20 29.35 -26.39
N MET A 42 -13.37 28.87 -25.46
CA MET A 42 -13.82 28.10 -24.29
C MET A 42 -14.99 28.83 -23.60
N ARG A 43 -16.22 28.42 -23.90
CA ARG A 43 -17.38 28.67 -23.03
C ARG A 43 -17.17 27.89 -21.73
N TYR A 44 -16.63 28.56 -20.73
CA TYR A 44 -16.69 28.10 -19.35
C TYR A 44 -18.17 28.02 -18.93
N LYS A 45 -18.74 26.82 -18.95
CA LYS A 45 -19.95 26.53 -18.18
C LYS A 45 -19.53 26.44 -16.71
N ILE A 46 -19.76 27.54 -15.98
CA ILE A 46 -19.74 27.55 -14.52
C ILE A 46 -20.83 26.57 -14.06
N GLN A 47 -20.42 25.47 -13.41
CA GLN A 47 -21.34 24.55 -12.77
C GLN A 47 -21.78 25.15 -11.42
N ALA A 48 -23.09 25.21 -11.21
CA ALA A 48 -23.74 25.67 -9.98
C ALA A 48 -23.37 24.78 -8.77
N PRO A 49 -23.47 25.31 -7.52
CA PRO A 49 -22.97 24.61 -6.33
C PRO A 49 -23.84 23.39 -5.99
N ARG A 50 -23.17 22.27 -5.70
CA ARG A 50 -23.78 21.00 -5.27
C ARG A 50 -24.30 21.12 -3.83
N LYS A 51 -25.56 20.71 -3.63
CA LYS A 51 -26.20 20.52 -2.31
C LYS A 51 -25.51 19.38 -1.53
N ARG A 52 -25.64 19.48 -0.20
CA ARG A 52 -24.95 18.70 0.84
C ARG A 52 -25.12 17.17 0.71
N VAL A 53 -24.04 16.51 1.14
CA VAL A 53 -23.74 15.08 1.20
C VAL A 53 -24.62 14.36 2.23
N ASP A 54 -25.07 13.15 1.88
CA ASP A 54 -25.58 12.14 2.83
C ASP A 54 -24.61 10.95 2.85
N GLU A 55 -24.05 10.65 4.02
CA GLU A 55 -22.90 9.76 4.24
C GLU A 55 -23.29 8.28 4.37
N ARG A 56 -23.73 7.63 3.28
CA ARG A 56 -23.97 6.17 3.33
C ARG A 56 -23.76 5.43 2.01
N GLY A 57 -22.64 5.67 1.32
CA GLY A 57 -22.36 5.08 0.01
C GLY A 57 -20.89 4.84 -0.33
N LEU A 58 -20.06 4.39 0.62
CA LEU A 58 -18.61 4.27 0.44
C LEU A 58 -18.14 3.03 -0.36
N GLN A 59 -19.04 2.15 -0.83
CA GLN A 59 -18.63 0.88 -1.47
C GLN A 59 -18.99 0.76 -2.95
N THR A 60 -19.90 1.58 -3.49
CA THR A 60 -20.38 1.43 -4.88
C THR A 60 -19.69 2.40 -5.86
N GLN A 61 -18.95 3.40 -5.37
CA GLN A 61 -18.32 4.44 -6.21
C GLN A 61 -16.96 4.03 -6.80
N ASP A 62 -16.17 3.20 -6.11
CA ASP A 62 -14.81 2.83 -6.55
C ASP A 62 -14.77 2.11 -7.91
N GLN A 63 -15.82 1.35 -8.26
CA GLN A 63 -15.86 0.59 -9.52
C GLN A 63 -16.23 1.46 -10.74
N GLN A 64 -16.83 2.64 -10.53
CA GLN A 64 -17.30 3.49 -11.62
C GLN A 64 -16.26 4.54 -12.03
N GLU A 65 -15.31 4.88 -11.15
CA GLU A 65 -14.24 5.85 -11.41
C GLU A 65 -13.03 5.29 -12.18
N GLU A 66 -12.83 3.97 -12.22
CA GLU A 66 -11.67 3.33 -12.88
C GLU A 66 -11.90 2.92 -14.34
N ARG A 67 -12.92 3.47 -15.02
CA ARG A 67 -13.15 3.16 -16.44
C ARG A 67 -12.11 3.85 -17.31
N GLU A 68 -11.22 3.08 -17.90
CA GLU A 68 -10.27 3.54 -18.91
C GLU A 68 -11.01 3.99 -20.17
N TYR A 69 -10.58 5.10 -20.76
CA TYR A 69 -11.17 5.63 -21.98
C TYR A 69 -10.12 6.25 -22.89
N VAL A 70 -10.38 6.16 -24.19
CA VAL A 70 -9.54 6.77 -25.24
C VAL A 70 -9.86 8.26 -25.31
N LEU A 71 -8.83 9.12 -25.22
CA LEU A 71 -9.00 10.58 -25.26
C LEU A 71 -9.18 11.12 -26.68
N ASP A 72 -8.70 10.38 -27.67
CA ASP A 72 -8.73 10.83 -29.06
C ASP A 72 -10.14 10.83 -29.66
N SER A 73 -10.42 11.88 -30.45
CA SER A 73 -11.67 12.02 -31.19
C SER A 73 -11.85 10.88 -32.20
N ALA A 74 -13.10 10.62 -32.60
CA ALA A 74 -13.38 9.59 -33.60
C ALA A 74 -12.63 9.91 -34.92
N PRO A 75 -12.06 8.89 -35.61
CA PRO A 75 -11.41 9.11 -36.89
C PRO A 75 -12.42 9.70 -37.89
N ARG A 76 -11.94 10.62 -38.73
CA ARG A 76 -12.79 11.28 -39.74
C ARG A 76 -13.36 10.23 -40.71
N PRO A 77 -14.58 10.45 -41.23
CA PRO A 77 -15.13 9.56 -42.23
C PRO A 77 -14.23 9.52 -43.48
N LEU A 78 -14.04 8.31 -44.02
CA LEU A 78 -13.17 8.10 -45.18
C LEU A 78 -13.67 8.90 -46.40
N THR A 79 -12.72 9.56 -47.07
CA THR A 79 -12.94 10.26 -48.33
C THR A 79 -13.27 9.28 -49.46
N LEU A 80 -13.90 9.76 -50.52
CA LEU A 80 -14.26 8.92 -51.66
C LEU A 80 -13.01 8.27 -52.29
N ALA A 81 -11.90 9.01 -52.39
CA ALA A 81 -10.62 8.47 -52.88
C ALA A 81 -10.08 7.32 -52.02
N GLN A 82 -10.21 7.41 -50.69
CA GLN A 82 -9.78 6.36 -49.77
C GLN A 82 -10.68 5.12 -49.88
N LYS A 83 -11.99 5.31 -50.03
CA LYS A 83 -12.95 4.20 -50.23
C LYS A 83 -12.71 3.46 -51.56
N LEU A 84 -12.30 4.19 -52.60
CA LEU A 84 -11.97 3.63 -53.91
C LEU A 84 -10.54 3.08 -54.01
N GLY A 85 -9.74 3.15 -52.93
CA GLY A 85 -8.36 2.69 -52.91
C GLY A 85 -7.38 3.51 -53.76
N LEU A 86 -7.77 4.71 -54.20
CA LEU A 86 -6.91 5.64 -54.93
C LEU A 86 -5.88 6.33 -54.02
N VAL A 87 -6.23 6.46 -52.73
CA VAL A 87 -5.37 7.01 -51.67
C VAL A 87 -5.39 6.03 -50.50
N ALA A 88 -4.24 5.84 -49.84
CA ALA A 88 -4.16 4.99 -48.65
C ALA A 88 -5.15 5.48 -47.58
N SER A 89 -5.95 4.54 -47.06
CA SER A 89 -6.80 4.82 -45.91
C SER A 89 -5.93 5.15 -44.70
N PRO A 90 -6.31 6.16 -43.87
CA PRO A 90 -5.65 6.38 -42.60
C PRO A 90 -5.70 5.11 -41.76
N ALA A 91 -4.68 4.89 -40.92
CA ALA A 91 -4.70 3.82 -39.96
C ALA A 91 -5.98 3.92 -39.12
N GLY A 92 -6.73 2.83 -39.03
CA GLY A 92 -7.95 2.75 -38.24
C GLY A 92 -7.65 2.92 -36.74
N ARG A 93 -8.69 3.25 -35.97
CA ARG A 93 -8.58 3.31 -34.51
C ARG A 93 -8.09 1.96 -33.97
N LEU A 94 -7.17 1.99 -33.01
CA LEU A 94 -6.76 0.78 -32.29
C LEU A 94 -7.96 0.10 -31.66
N ARG A 95 -8.11 -1.21 -31.90
CA ARG A 95 -9.17 -2.01 -31.30
C ARG A 95 -8.90 -2.22 -29.81
N GLU A 96 -9.94 -2.56 -29.06
CA GLU A 96 -9.81 -2.84 -27.63
C GLU A 96 -8.81 -3.99 -27.37
N ASP A 97 -8.79 -5.01 -28.23
CA ASP A 97 -7.82 -6.11 -28.18
C ASP A 97 -6.36 -5.66 -28.40
N GLU A 98 -6.16 -4.61 -29.20
CA GLU A 98 -4.83 -4.05 -29.41
C GLU A 98 -4.40 -3.22 -28.21
N TRP A 99 -5.34 -2.47 -27.62
CA TRP A 99 -5.11 -1.73 -26.38
C TRP A 99 -4.77 -2.64 -25.21
N THR A 100 -5.44 -3.78 -25.07
CA THR A 100 -5.08 -4.76 -24.02
C THR A 100 -3.67 -5.29 -24.21
N ARG A 101 -3.22 -5.54 -25.44
CA ARG A 101 -1.82 -5.93 -25.74
C ARG A 101 -0.83 -4.81 -25.41
N VAL A 102 -1.14 -3.57 -25.78
CA VAL A 102 -0.30 -2.41 -25.46
C VAL A 102 -0.20 -2.22 -23.94
N LYS A 103 -1.32 -2.35 -23.23
CA LYS A 103 -1.37 -2.27 -21.77
C LYS A 103 -0.58 -3.40 -21.12
N ALA A 104 -0.73 -4.64 -21.59
CA ALA A 104 0.02 -5.79 -21.10
C ALA A 104 1.53 -5.58 -21.25
N ARG A 105 1.99 -5.02 -22.38
CA ARG A 105 3.40 -4.68 -22.59
C ARG A 105 3.88 -3.63 -21.59
N SER A 106 3.10 -2.57 -21.37
CA SER A 106 3.48 -1.51 -20.42
C SER A 106 3.54 -2.01 -18.98
N ILE A 107 2.62 -2.92 -18.60
CA ILE A 107 2.66 -3.60 -17.29
C ILE A 107 3.92 -4.46 -17.17
N GLN A 108 4.27 -5.22 -18.20
CA GLN A 108 5.47 -6.07 -18.21
C GLN A 108 6.76 -5.23 -18.07
N GLN A 109 6.79 -4.05 -18.70
CA GLN A 109 7.91 -3.11 -18.59
C GLN A 109 7.93 -2.36 -17.25
N GLY A 110 6.80 -2.33 -16.55
CA GLY A 110 6.66 -1.63 -15.28
C GLY A 110 6.63 -0.11 -15.44
N ASP A 111 6.18 0.42 -16.58
CA ASP A 111 6.24 1.86 -16.88
C ASP A 111 5.45 2.70 -15.88
N SER A 112 4.35 2.17 -15.34
CA SER A 112 3.54 2.84 -14.31
C SER A 112 4.23 2.91 -12.94
N ALA A 113 5.27 2.11 -12.70
CA ALA A 113 6.07 2.17 -11.47
C ALA A 113 7.28 3.11 -11.61
N GLN A 114 7.71 3.41 -12.84
CA GLN A 114 8.78 4.36 -13.12
C GLN A 114 8.25 5.80 -13.04
N PRO A 115 9.10 6.79 -12.74
CA PRO A 115 8.70 8.19 -12.77
C PRO A 115 8.39 8.65 -14.20
N CYS A 116 7.55 9.67 -14.34
CA CYS A 116 7.22 10.23 -15.65
C CYS A 116 8.47 10.80 -16.33
N ALA A 117 8.76 10.38 -17.56
CA ALA A 117 9.96 10.83 -18.27
C ALA A 117 10.00 12.34 -18.61
N ILE A 118 8.88 13.06 -18.49
CA ILE A 118 8.80 14.51 -18.75
C ILE A 118 9.16 15.32 -17.51
N CYS A 119 8.47 15.10 -16.38
CA CYS A 119 8.70 15.85 -15.13
C CYS A 119 9.63 15.15 -14.13
N ARG A 120 9.95 13.86 -14.34
CA ARG A 120 10.75 13.00 -13.45
C ARG A 120 10.12 12.75 -12.07
N GLU A 121 8.82 12.96 -11.93
CA GLU A 121 8.07 12.70 -10.71
C GLU A 121 7.29 11.38 -10.79
N GLU A 122 7.02 10.76 -9.64
CA GLU A 122 6.14 9.61 -9.55
C GLU A 122 4.69 9.95 -9.96
N PHE A 123 3.98 8.96 -10.50
CA PHE A 123 2.60 9.17 -10.95
C PHE A 123 1.61 9.37 -9.80
N CYS A 124 1.79 8.68 -8.67
CA CYS A 124 0.92 8.77 -7.50
C CYS A 124 -0.57 8.67 -7.89
N LEU A 125 -1.39 9.65 -7.48
CA LEU A 125 -2.83 9.73 -7.80
C LEU A 125 -3.12 10.58 -9.05
N GLN A 126 -2.10 11.08 -9.74
CA GLN A 126 -2.30 11.97 -10.88
C GLN A 126 -2.82 11.20 -12.11
N PRO A 127 -3.66 11.82 -12.96
CA PRO A 127 -4.16 11.18 -14.18
C PRO A 127 -3.00 10.83 -15.13
N GLN A 128 -2.90 9.55 -15.48
CA GLN A 128 -1.88 9.02 -16.37
C GLN A 128 -2.47 8.60 -17.71
N VAL A 129 -1.65 8.67 -18.76
CA VAL A 129 -2.03 8.33 -20.12
C VAL A 129 -1.04 7.35 -20.71
N LEU A 130 -1.57 6.31 -21.35
CA LEU A 130 -0.85 5.31 -22.12
C LEU A 130 -0.95 5.65 -23.60
N LEU A 131 0.18 5.67 -24.28
CA LEU A 131 0.26 5.88 -25.72
C LEU A 131 0.20 4.55 -26.48
N SER A 132 -0.20 4.58 -27.75
CA SER A 132 -0.14 3.41 -28.64
C SER A 132 1.28 2.86 -28.86
N CYS A 133 2.32 3.62 -28.49
CA CYS A 133 3.71 3.17 -28.44
C CYS A 133 4.14 2.59 -27.09
N SER A 134 3.19 2.16 -26.25
CA SER A 134 3.36 1.59 -24.90
C SER A 134 4.00 2.50 -23.84
N HIS A 135 4.25 3.77 -24.14
CA HIS A 135 4.82 4.72 -23.18
C HIS A 135 3.76 5.38 -22.30
N VAL A 136 4.11 5.66 -21.04
CA VAL A 136 3.22 6.26 -20.02
C VAL A 136 3.70 7.63 -19.56
N PHE A 137 2.78 8.59 -19.43
CA PHE A 137 3.05 9.96 -18.96
C PHE A 137 1.89 10.51 -18.13
N HIS A 138 2.12 11.60 -17.38
CA HIS A 138 1.01 12.35 -16.81
C HIS A 138 0.24 13.02 -17.95
N ARG A 139 -1.09 13.06 -17.83
CA ARG A 139 -1.96 13.75 -18.80
C ARG A 139 -1.55 15.21 -18.97
N ALA A 140 -1.24 15.89 -17.86
CA ALA A 140 -0.84 17.30 -17.88
C ALA A 140 0.51 17.49 -18.57
N CYS A 141 1.51 16.65 -18.27
CA CYS A 141 2.83 16.72 -18.86
C CYS A 141 2.80 16.44 -20.36
N LEU A 142 2.05 15.43 -20.81
CA LEU A 142 1.90 15.15 -22.24
C LEU A 142 1.23 16.32 -22.97
N LYS A 143 0.16 16.87 -22.42
CA LYS A 143 -0.54 18.03 -23.00
C LYS A 143 0.37 19.27 -23.08
N ALA A 144 1.20 19.49 -22.06
CA ALA A 144 2.17 20.58 -22.07
C ALA A 144 3.24 20.37 -23.14
N PHE A 145 3.72 19.13 -23.29
CA PHE A 145 4.69 18.76 -24.33
C PHE A 145 4.11 18.94 -25.74
N GLU A 146 2.89 18.48 -25.99
CA GLU A 146 2.21 18.67 -27.28
C GLU A 146 2.06 20.16 -27.63
N ARG A 147 1.69 20.98 -26.63
CA ARG A 147 1.57 22.44 -26.80
C ARG A 147 2.91 23.11 -27.10
N PHE A 148 3.99 22.64 -26.48
CA PHE A 148 5.33 23.18 -26.68
C PHE A 148 5.94 22.76 -28.03
N SER A 149 5.80 21.48 -28.38
CA SER A 149 6.33 20.90 -29.62
C SER A 149 5.53 21.34 -30.86
N GLY A 150 4.27 21.74 -30.68
CA GLY A 150 3.33 22.04 -31.77
C GLY A 150 2.97 20.81 -32.61
N ARG A 151 3.40 19.62 -32.18
CA ARG A 151 3.24 18.34 -32.89
C ARG A 151 2.87 17.25 -31.89
N LYS A 152 1.97 16.36 -32.30
CA LYS A 152 1.58 15.17 -31.53
C LYS A 152 2.59 14.04 -31.73
N CYS A 153 3.74 14.12 -31.04
CA CYS A 153 4.79 13.10 -31.06
C CYS A 153 5.12 12.58 -29.64
N CYS A 154 5.53 11.30 -29.54
CA CYS A 154 5.90 10.71 -28.26
C CYS A 154 7.24 11.31 -27.77
N PRO A 155 7.35 11.79 -26.52
CA PRO A 155 8.61 12.31 -25.97
C PRO A 155 9.76 11.30 -25.97
N MET A 156 9.48 10.00 -25.84
CA MET A 156 10.51 8.95 -25.75
C MET A 156 10.91 8.40 -27.12
N CYS A 157 9.93 7.97 -27.93
CA CYS A 157 10.20 7.26 -29.19
C CYS A 157 9.89 8.08 -30.45
N ARG A 158 9.48 9.35 -30.30
CA ARG A 158 9.14 10.28 -31.40
C ARG A 158 8.08 9.80 -32.39
N LYS A 159 7.38 8.69 -32.10
CA LYS A 159 6.27 8.18 -32.91
C LYS A 159 5.20 9.27 -33.02
N GLU A 160 4.81 9.58 -34.24
CA GLU A 160 3.78 10.55 -34.56
C GLU A 160 2.40 9.89 -34.62
N GLN A 161 1.33 10.69 -34.48
CA GLN A 161 -0.06 10.25 -34.64
C GLN A 161 -0.43 9.05 -33.76
N TYR A 162 0.08 9.02 -32.53
CA TYR A 162 -0.31 8.00 -31.55
C TYR A 162 -1.73 8.23 -31.04
N GLU A 163 -2.34 7.16 -30.56
CA GLU A 163 -3.55 7.25 -29.76
C GLU A 163 -3.22 7.29 -28.26
N THR A 164 -4.12 7.88 -27.49
CA THR A 164 -4.00 8.14 -26.06
C THR A 164 -5.16 7.50 -25.30
N ARG A 165 -4.83 6.71 -24.28
CA ARG A 165 -5.80 6.09 -23.37
C ARG A 165 -5.49 6.49 -21.94
N VAL A 166 -6.49 6.91 -21.18
CA VAL A 166 -6.34 7.15 -19.74
C VAL A 166 -6.26 5.80 -19.04
N ILE A 167 -5.25 5.64 -18.19
CA ILE A 167 -5.05 4.44 -17.36
C ILE A 167 -5.03 4.83 -15.88
N HIS A 168 -5.17 3.87 -14.96
CA HIS A 168 -5.14 4.12 -13.50
C HIS A 168 -4.21 3.17 -12.72
N ASP A 169 -3.36 2.43 -13.43
CA ASP A 169 -2.43 1.45 -12.87
C ASP A 169 -1.48 2.03 -11.82
N ALA A 170 -0.86 3.22 -12.03
CA ALA A 170 0.02 3.78 -11.02
C ALA A 170 -0.73 4.26 -9.76
N ALA A 171 -1.96 4.76 -9.92
CA ALA A 171 -2.79 5.11 -8.77
C ALA A 171 -3.12 3.87 -7.93
N ARG A 172 -3.38 2.72 -8.58
CA ARG A 172 -3.56 1.44 -7.90
C ARG A 172 -2.28 0.99 -7.18
N LEU A 173 -1.13 1.09 -7.82
CA LEU A 173 0.17 0.77 -7.21
C LEU A 173 0.46 1.68 -6.00
N PHE A 174 0.22 2.97 -6.13
CA PHE A 174 0.42 3.95 -5.06
C PHE A 174 -0.49 3.67 -3.86
N ARG A 175 -1.78 3.42 -4.09
CA ARG A 175 -2.72 3.01 -3.02
C ARG A 175 -2.23 1.75 -2.30
N HIS A 176 -1.72 0.77 -3.04
CA HIS A 176 -1.16 -0.45 -2.46
C HIS A 176 0.08 -0.17 -1.60
N GLN A 177 1.02 0.66 -2.08
CA GLN A 177 2.19 1.08 -1.31
C GLN A 177 1.81 1.84 -0.04
N CYS A 178 0.83 2.75 -0.12
CA CYS A 178 0.29 3.44 1.05
C CYS A 178 -0.27 2.45 2.07
N ALA A 179 -1.08 1.48 1.62
CA ALA A 179 -1.64 0.45 2.48
C ALA A 179 -0.53 -0.35 3.18
N ILE A 180 0.51 -0.78 2.46
CA ILE A 180 1.67 -1.48 3.04
C ILE A 180 2.34 -0.63 4.12
N ARG A 181 2.57 0.66 3.86
CA ARG A 181 3.22 1.57 4.83
C ARG A 181 2.39 1.72 6.11
N ILE A 182 1.08 1.90 5.97
CA ILE A 182 0.15 2.01 7.11
C ILE A 182 0.16 0.69 7.90
N GLN A 183 0.02 -0.43 7.22
CA GLN A 183 0.04 -1.76 7.85
C GLN A 183 1.35 -2.05 8.56
N ALA A 184 2.49 -1.71 7.96
CA ALA A 184 3.81 -1.88 8.57
C ALA A 184 3.97 -1.01 9.82
N CYS A 185 3.52 0.25 9.76
CA CYS A 185 3.54 1.15 10.91
C CYS A 185 2.69 0.62 12.06
N TRP A 186 1.47 0.15 11.76
CA TRP A 186 0.56 -0.44 12.74
C TRP A 186 1.12 -1.71 13.37
N ARG A 187 1.60 -2.66 12.56
CA ARG A 187 2.24 -3.90 13.04
C ARG A 187 3.43 -3.58 13.94
N GLY A 188 4.26 -2.62 13.55
CA GLY A 188 5.37 -2.13 14.37
C GLY A 188 4.91 -1.49 15.69
N TYR A 189 3.82 -0.72 15.68
CA TYR A 189 3.24 -0.13 16.89
C TYR A 189 2.75 -1.21 17.86
N VAL A 190 2.01 -2.21 17.37
CA VAL A 190 1.53 -3.34 18.17
C VAL A 190 2.71 -4.10 18.78
N ALA A 191 3.72 -4.43 17.98
CA ALA A 191 4.92 -5.13 18.45
C ALA A 191 5.64 -4.33 19.55
N ARG A 192 5.85 -3.02 19.36
CA ARG A 192 6.47 -2.14 20.36
C ARG A 192 5.63 -2.03 21.63
N ARG A 193 4.30 -1.97 21.52
CA ARG A 193 3.39 -1.95 22.67
C ARG A 193 3.50 -3.23 23.49
N SER A 194 3.52 -4.39 22.85
CA SER A 194 3.72 -5.69 23.51
C SER A 194 5.11 -5.81 24.12
N TYR A 195 6.15 -5.41 23.38
CA TYR A 195 7.54 -5.43 23.86
C TYR A 195 7.77 -4.54 25.08
N ARG A 196 7.13 -3.36 25.15
CA ARG A 196 7.18 -2.50 26.35
C ARG A 196 6.62 -3.19 27.59
N LYS A 197 5.55 -3.99 27.46
CA LYS A 197 5.00 -4.78 28.57
C LYS A 197 5.98 -5.88 28.97
N LEU A 198 6.51 -6.62 27.99
CA LEU A 198 7.47 -7.71 28.20
C LEU A 198 8.74 -7.23 28.90
N ARG A 199 9.28 -6.07 28.49
CA ARG A 199 10.48 -5.47 29.08
C ARG A 199 10.29 -5.08 30.55
N LYS A 200 9.06 -4.86 31.01
CA LYS A 200 8.77 -4.56 32.42
C LYS A 200 8.65 -5.82 33.29
N SER A 201 8.26 -6.96 32.70
CA SER A 201 8.01 -8.21 33.44
C SER A 201 9.15 -9.22 33.34
N ILE A 202 9.87 -9.26 32.22
CA ILE A 202 10.93 -10.25 31.98
C ILE A 202 12.30 -9.65 32.24
N CYS A 203 13.08 -10.31 33.09
CA CYS A 203 14.48 -9.97 33.36
C CYS A 203 15.34 -10.21 32.11
N PRO A 204 16.08 -9.20 31.62
CA PRO A 204 17.03 -9.38 30.53
C PRO A 204 18.16 -10.37 30.89
N LYS A 205 18.69 -11.08 29.88
CA LYS A 205 19.83 -12.01 30.06
C LYS A 205 21.17 -11.29 30.11
N ASP A 206 21.31 -10.20 29.36
CA ASP A 206 22.53 -9.40 29.32
C ASP A 206 22.78 -8.71 30.68
N LYS A 207 24.04 -8.75 31.15
CA LYS A 207 24.46 -8.29 32.46
C LYS A 207 24.16 -6.80 32.68
N GLN A 208 24.44 -5.95 31.68
CA GLN A 208 24.22 -4.50 31.82
C GLN A 208 22.72 -4.14 31.82
N LEU A 209 21.95 -4.75 30.93
CA LEU A 209 20.50 -4.54 30.88
C LEU A 209 19.78 -5.11 32.11
N ARG A 210 20.28 -6.23 32.66
CA ARG A 210 19.79 -6.81 33.91
C ARG A 210 20.03 -5.89 35.10
N ARG A 211 21.20 -5.26 35.21
CA ARG A 211 21.48 -4.24 36.25
C ARG A 211 20.49 -3.09 36.17
N LYS A 212 20.31 -2.49 34.98
CA LYS A 212 19.35 -1.39 34.76
C LYS A 212 17.90 -1.81 35.05
N PHE A 213 17.55 -3.06 34.75
CA PHE A 213 16.21 -3.60 35.05
C PHE A 213 15.94 -3.67 36.55
N PHE A 214 16.87 -4.21 37.34
CA PHE A 214 16.71 -4.28 38.79
C PHE A 214 16.81 -2.91 39.45
N GLU A 215 17.69 -2.05 38.98
CA GLU A 215 17.77 -0.65 39.42
C GLU A 215 16.42 0.05 39.26
N ALA A 216 15.80 -0.03 38.07
CA ALA A 216 14.48 0.55 37.84
C ALA A 216 13.39 -0.07 38.72
N LYS A 217 13.47 -1.38 39.02
CA LYS A 217 12.52 -2.06 39.90
C LYS A 217 12.68 -1.67 41.37
N LEU A 218 13.91 -1.54 41.84
CA LEU A 218 14.21 -1.05 43.19
C LEU A 218 13.74 0.40 43.34
N GLN A 219 13.96 1.23 42.32
CA GLN A 219 13.46 2.60 42.32
C GLN A 219 11.93 2.65 42.42
N GLU A 220 11.21 1.82 41.65
CA GLU A 220 9.75 1.72 41.71
C GLU A 220 9.25 1.34 43.12
N LEU A 221 9.94 0.41 43.79
CA LEU A 221 9.64 0.03 45.17
C LEU A 221 9.95 1.14 46.17
N ASN A 222 11.09 1.81 46.02
CA ASN A 222 11.47 2.93 46.87
C ASN A 222 10.47 4.09 46.74
N ASP A 223 10.10 4.46 45.51
CA ASP A 223 9.10 5.50 45.24
C ASP A 223 7.71 5.09 45.78
N SER A 224 7.38 3.79 45.77
CA SER A 224 6.16 3.28 46.40
C SER A 224 6.22 3.37 47.93
N PHE A 225 7.37 3.02 48.52
CA PHE A 225 7.61 3.08 49.95
C PHE A 225 7.53 4.52 50.46
N VAL A 226 8.24 5.45 49.81
CA VAL A 226 8.22 6.88 50.14
C VAL A 226 6.80 7.43 50.09
N ARG A 227 6.02 7.09 49.06
CA ARG A 227 4.60 7.50 48.97
C ARG A 227 3.75 6.97 50.12
N TYR A 228 3.98 5.73 50.55
CA TYR A 228 3.25 5.10 51.65
C TYR A 228 3.61 5.72 53.01
N CYS A 229 4.90 5.96 53.25
CA CYS A 229 5.36 6.67 54.45
C CYS A 229 4.81 8.10 54.54
N HIS A 230 4.62 8.80 53.42
CA HIS A 230 4.02 10.15 53.44
C HIS A 230 2.51 10.16 53.67
N THR A 231 1.80 9.03 53.54
CA THR A 231 0.35 8.96 53.74
C THR A 231 -0.05 8.52 55.15
N ASP A 232 0.66 7.57 55.77
CA ASP A 232 0.45 7.17 57.17
C ASP A 232 1.64 6.35 57.71
N THR A 233 2.56 7.00 58.42
CA THR A 233 3.74 6.35 59.00
C THR A 233 3.40 5.32 60.07
N GLU A 234 2.31 5.54 60.83
CA GLU A 234 1.92 4.67 61.94
C GLU A 234 1.25 3.39 61.44
N ALA A 235 0.38 3.50 60.43
CA ALA A 235 -0.18 2.32 59.77
C ALA A 235 0.93 1.43 59.18
N PHE A 236 1.97 2.01 58.59
CA PHE A 236 3.12 1.28 58.06
C PHE A 236 3.89 0.49 59.11
N LEU A 237 4.28 1.15 60.20
CA LEU A 237 5.03 0.50 61.28
C LEU A 237 4.20 -0.61 61.96
N SER A 238 2.88 -0.41 62.06
CA SER A 238 1.96 -1.43 62.56
C SER A 238 1.93 -2.68 61.67
N ASP A 239 1.99 -2.52 60.35
CA ASP A 239 1.94 -3.63 59.41
C ASP A 239 3.27 -4.41 59.34
N ILE A 240 4.41 -3.72 59.45
CA ILE A 240 5.71 -4.38 59.63
C ILE A 240 5.71 -5.23 60.90
N ASN A 241 5.28 -4.65 62.03
CA ASN A 241 5.22 -5.38 63.29
C ASN A 241 4.29 -6.59 63.19
N ARG A 242 3.15 -6.46 62.50
CA ARG A 242 2.23 -7.58 62.25
C ARG A 242 2.88 -8.68 61.40
N SER A 243 3.61 -8.33 60.34
CA SER A 243 4.31 -9.27 59.46
C SER A 243 5.47 -9.98 60.16
N LEU A 244 6.26 -9.25 60.97
CA LEU A 244 7.32 -9.81 61.78
C LEU A 244 6.77 -10.72 62.89
N SER A 245 5.66 -10.34 63.53
CA SER A 245 4.95 -11.18 64.50
C SER A 245 4.45 -12.47 63.86
N SER A 246 3.86 -12.40 62.66
CA SER A 246 3.40 -13.58 61.91
C SER A 246 4.56 -14.48 61.48
N SER A 247 5.69 -13.88 61.10
CA SER A 247 6.91 -14.63 60.76
C SER A 247 7.51 -15.30 62.00
N ARG A 248 7.57 -14.58 63.14
CA ARG A 248 8.05 -15.12 64.42
C ARG A 248 7.17 -16.26 64.91
N THR A 249 5.85 -16.14 64.85
CA THR A 249 4.96 -17.24 65.23
C THR A 249 5.14 -18.45 64.32
N SER A 250 5.33 -18.25 63.01
CA SER A 250 5.60 -19.38 62.11
C SER A 250 6.95 -20.07 62.40
N VAL A 251 8.00 -19.32 62.73
CA VAL A 251 9.31 -19.87 63.11
C VAL A 251 9.28 -20.53 64.49
N SER A 252 8.57 -19.95 65.46
CA SER A 252 8.39 -20.53 66.80
C SER A 252 7.58 -21.81 66.74
N ALA A 253 6.51 -21.87 65.95
CA ALA A 253 5.73 -23.09 65.72
C ALA A 253 6.58 -24.20 65.07
N ALA A 254 7.48 -23.85 64.14
CA ALA A 254 8.45 -24.78 63.58
C ALA A 254 9.50 -25.24 64.62
N GLY A 255 9.98 -24.33 65.48
CA GLY A 255 10.91 -24.62 66.56
C GLY A 255 10.33 -25.55 67.64
N GLU A 256 9.08 -25.32 68.04
CA GLU A 256 8.35 -26.17 68.99
C GLU A 256 8.13 -27.58 68.43
N SER A 257 7.76 -27.67 67.15
CA SER A 257 7.64 -28.95 66.43
C SER A 257 8.96 -29.72 66.35
N THR A 258 10.08 -29.00 66.28
CA THR A 258 11.43 -29.59 66.26
C THR A 258 11.88 -30.02 67.66
N SER A 259 11.56 -29.24 68.70
CA SER A 259 11.87 -29.55 70.10
C SER A 259 11.05 -30.73 70.66
N LEU A 260 9.79 -30.87 70.23
CA LEU A 260 8.91 -32.01 70.56
C LEU A 260 9.43 -33.30 69.92
N ASN A 261 9.93 -33.24 68.69
CA ASN A 261 10.59 -34.37 68.04
C ASN A 261 11.90 -34.75 68.71
N LEU A 262 12.73 -33.78 69.13
CA LEU A 262 13.99 -34.04 69.83
C LEU A 262 13.73 -34.69 71.22
N ARG A 263 12.74 -34.21 71.99
CA ARG A 263 12.34 -34.84 73.26
C ARG A 263 11.77 -36.25 73.08
N ARG A 264 11.09 -36.52 71.95
CA ARG A 264 10.57 -37.86 71.61
C ARG A 264 11.70 -38.83 71.27
N VAL A 265 12.73 -38.36 70.56
CA VAL A 265 13.93 -39.17 70.23
C VAL A 265 14.75 -39.47 71.49
N THR A 266 15.03 -38.47 72.34
CA THR A 266 15.79 -38.69 73.59
C THR A 266 15.05 -39.57 74.60
N GLY A 267 13.71 -39.54 74.62
CA GLY A 267 12.89 -40.40 75.47
C GLY A 267 12.86 -41.88 75.02
N ILE A 268 13.01 -42.14 73.71
CA ILE A 268 13.10 -43.50 73.16
C ILE A 268 14.51 -44.08 73.40
N GLU A 269 15.55 -43.27 73.25
CA GLU A 269 16.94 -43.70 73.49
C GLU A 269 17.23 -44.04 74.96
N TYR A 270 16.64 -43.31 75.92
CA TYR A 270 16.79 -43.62 77.34
C TYR A 270 16.11 -44.95 77.72
N ARG A 271 14.95 -45.24 77.10
CA ARG A 271 14.23 -46.52 77.28
C ARG A 271 14.97 -47.71 76.65
N ALA A 272 15.63 -47.49 75.52
CA ALA A 272 16.43 -48.53 74.85
C ALA A 272 17.74 -48.85 75.60
N ARG A 273 18.32 -47.89 76.33
CA ARG A 273 19.54 -48.09 77.13
C ARG A 273 19.27 -48.91 78.40
N LEU A 274 18.18 -48.64 79.11
CA LEU A 274 17.75 -49.42 80.28
C LEU A 274 17.40 -50.88 79.94
N SER A 275 16.89 -51.17 78.75
CA SER A 275 16.64 -52.56 78.31
C SER A 275 17.92 -53.34 77.95
N ARG A 276 19.00 -52.66 77.52
CA ARG A 276 20.30 -53.32 77.24
C ARG A 276 21.11 -53.61 78.50
N GLU A 277 21.01 -52.79 79.54
CA GLU A 277 21.70 -53.05 80.81
C GLU A 277 21.08 -54.24 81.58
N MET A 278 19.83 -54.62 81.31
CA MET A 278 19.20 -55.82 81.90
C MET A 278 19.44 -57.13 81.13
N SER A 279 20.11 -57.10 79.98
CA SER A 279 20.29 -58.28 79.10
C SER A 279 21.76 -58.64 78.81
N GLY A 280 22.72 -58.04 79.53
CA GLY A 280 24.16 -58.20 79.33
C GLY A 280 24.91 -58.90 80.47
N THR A 281 24.41 -60.04 80.97
CA THR A 281 25.20 -60.98 81.80
C THR A 281 24.90 -62.42 81.41
N ALA A 282 25.49 -62.88 80.30
CA ALA A 282 25.78 -64.29 80.04
C ALA A 282 26.62 -64.38 78.77
N LEU A 283 27.93 -64.65 78.93
CA LEU A 283 28.76 -65.57 78.13
C LEU A 283 30.25 -65.24 78.36
N PHE A 284 30.79 -65.82 79.44
CA PHE A 284 32.18 -66.25 79.51
C PHE A 284 32.14 -67.77 79.71
N ALA A 285 32.37 -68.51 78.63
CA ALA A 285 32.90 -69.87 78.56
C ALA A 285 33.32 -70.10 77.10
#